data_AF-A0A7C4N018-F1
#
_entry.id   AF-A0A7C4N018-F1
#
_cell.length_a   1.000
_cell.length_b   1.000
_cell.length_c   1.000
_cell.angle_alpha   90.00
_cell.angle_beta   90.00
_cell.angle_gamma   90.00
#
_symmetry.space_group_name_H-M   'P 1'
#
loop_
_entity.id
_entity.type
_entity.pdbx_description
1 polymer ?
#
loop_
_entity_poly.entity_id
_entity_poly.type
_entity_poly.pdbx_seq_one_letter_code
_entity_poly.pdbx_strand_id
1 'polypeptide(L)'
;RPFFLYFAHTFPHVPLFASPEFQGKSRAGIYGDTVEELDWSVGQVLDALKQEGIAERTLVFFTSDNGPWLVMGDQGGSAGPLREGKGSTWEGGMRVPGIAWMPGRIRPGVTSEPANAMDLFTTALSMAGAPLPESVTIDGVDLSPLLFEGKPLPQRAFFYYRGDQLFAARWGQWKAHFKTQPGYGQSKAEEHEPPLLFHLGRDPSEKRDVAAAHPEVIAEIRRAVAEHQAGVTPGKPQLK
;
A
#
# COMPACT_ATOMS: atom_id res chain seq x y z
N ARG A 1 -27.95 6.14 11.40
CA ARG A 1 -26.71 6.85 11.79
C ARG A 1 -25.60 6.40 10.85
N PRO A 2 -24.64 7.26 10.46
CA PRO A 2 -23.46 6.80 9.72
C PRO A 2 -22.65 5.83 10.60
N PHE A 3 -21.92 4.91 9.98
CA PHE A 3 -21.01 4.00 10.68
C PHE A 3 -19.63 4.03 10.03
N PHE A 4 -18.62 3.64 10.81
CA PHE A 4 -17.28 3.33 10.34
C PHE A 4 -16.93 1.93 10.83
N LEU A 5 -16.57 1.04 9.91
CA LEU A 5 -16.17 -0.33 10.21
C LEU A 5 -14.72 -0.53 9.77
N TYR A 6 -13.83 -0.71 10.74
CA TYR A 6 -12.48 -1.21 10.49
C TYR A 6 -12.50 -2.73 10.63
N PHE A 7 -12.57 -3.43 9.50
CA PHE A 7 -12.61 -4.88 9.48
C PHE A 7 -11.24 -5.47 9.13
N ALA A 8 -10.39 -5.59 10.14
CA ALA A 8 -9.03 -6.10 10.00
C ALA A 8 -9.00 -7.62 10.14
N HIS A 9 -9.21 -8.34 9.04
CA HIS A 9 -8.92 -9.77 9.03
C HIS A 9 -7.48 -10.03 9.43
N THR A 10 -7.26 -11.08 10.24
CA THR A 10 -5.92 -11.60 10.51
C THR A 10 -5.40 -12.46 9.35
N PHE A 11 -6.30 -12.89 8.46
CA PHE A 11 -5.95 -13.65 7.27
C PHE A 11 -5.40 -12.75 6.15
N PRO A 12 -4.45 -13.23 5.33
CA PRO A 12 -3.89 -14.58 5.31
C PRO A 12 -2.56 -14.70 6.09
N HIS A 13 -2.42 -14.05 7.26
CA HIS A 13 -1.21 -14.22 8.07
C HIS A 13 -1.10 -15.66 8.59
N VAL A 14 0.11 -16.23 8.54
CA VAL A 14 0.41 -17.57 9.07
C VAL A 14 0.32 -17.60 10.61
N PRO A 15 -0.01 -18.73 11.26
CA PRO A 15 -0.41 -20.01 10.68
C PRO A 15 -1.77 -19.91 9.97
N LEU A 16 -1.87 -20.56 8.82
CA LEU A 16 -3.05 -20.49 7.96
C LEU A 16 -4.15 -21.44 8.44
N PHE A 17 -5.39 -21.04 8.24
CA PHE A 17 -6.57 -21.83 8.53
C PHE A 17 -7.63 -21.53 7.47
N ALA A 18 -8.37 -22.57 7.07
CA ALA A 18 -9.55 -22.45 6.26
C ALA A 18 -10.65 -23.36 6.84
N SER A 19 -11.91 -22.91 6.79
CA SER A 19 -13.05 -23.70 7.24
C SER A 19 -13.25 -24.94 6.34
N PRO A 20 -13.99 -25.97 6.81
CA PRO A 20 -14.21 -27.20 6.04
C PRO A 20 -14.78 -26.99 4.62
N GLU A 21 -15.52 -25.91 4.40
CA GLU A 21 -16.10 -25.54 3.11
C GLU A 21 -15.02 -25.12 2.09
N PHE A 22 -13.94 -24.49 2.55
CA PHE A 22 -12.86 -23.96 1.71
C PHE A 22 -11.61 -24.84 1.71
N GLN A 23 -11.43 -25.71 2.71
CA GLN A 23 -10.25 -26.54 2.84
C GLN A 23 -10.06 -27.48 1.63
N GLY A 24 -8.88 -27.41 1.01
CA GLY A 24 -8.47 -28.22 -0.14
C GLY A 24 -9.19 -27.88 -1.44
N LYS A 25 -9.78 -26.69 -1.57
CA LYS A 25 -10.50 -26.25 -2.78
C LYS A 25 -9.60 -25.47 -3.73
N SER A 26 -8.70 -24.67 -3.18
CA SER A 26 -7.88 -23.78 -3.96
C SER A 26 -6.71 -24.49 -4.61
N ARG A 27 -6.37 -24.03 -5.83
CA ARG A 27 -5.16 -24.47 -6.53
C ARG A 27 -3.87 -23.94 -5.90
N ALA A 28 -3.96 -22.93 -5.04
CA ALA A 28 -2.83 -22.36 -4.32
C ALA A 28 -2.64 -22.96 -2.91
N GLY A 29 -3.17 -24.18 -2.69
CA GLY A 29 -3.09 -24.88 -1.41
C GLY A 29 -3.75 -24.12 -0.27
N ILE A 30 -3.29 -24.33 0.96
CA ILE A 30 -3.90 -23.75 2.16
C ILE A 30 -3.89 -22.21 2.18
N TYR A 31 -2.90 -21.58 1.54
CA TYR A 31 -2.91 -20.12 1.38
C TYR A 31 -4.07 -19.67 0.49
N GLY A 32 -4.25 -20.36 -0.64
CA GLY A 32 -5.39 -20.17 -1.52
C GLY A 32 -6.72 -20.39 -0.83
N ASP A 33 -6.86 -21.47 -0.06
CA ASP A 33 -8.10 -21.77 0.70
C ASP A 33 -8.44 -20.62 1.66
N THR A 34 -7.43 -20.11 2.37
CA THR A 34 -7.57 -18.98 3.30
C THR A 34 -7.99 -17.70 2.56
N VAL A 35 -7.43 -17.46 1.37
CA VAL A 35 -7.75 -16.29 0.53
C VAL A 35 -9.15 -16.41 -0.08
N GLU A 36 -9.57 -17.60 -0.50
CA GLU A 36 -10.94 -17.84 -1.02
C GLU A 36 -11.99 -17.65 0.08
N GLU A 37 -11.71 -18.07 1.32
CA GLU A 37 -12.59 -17.80 2.46
C GLU A 37 -12.64 -16.29 2.80
N LEU A 38 -11.49 -15.61 2.75
CA LEU A 38 -11.43 -14.14 2.90
C LEU A 38 -12.27 -13.43 1.83
N ASP A 39 -12.14 -13.82 0.57
CA ASP A 39 -12.92 -13.27 -0.55
C ASP A 39 -14.43 -13.48 -0.34
N TRP A 40 -14.83 -14.70 0.04
CA TRP A 40 -16.22 -15.00 0.38
C TRP A 40 -16.72 -14.12 1.54
N SER A 41 -15.92 -13.93 2.58
CA SER A 41 -16.26 -13.11 3.74
C SER A 41 -16.49 -11.64 3.36
N VAL A 42 -15.64 -11.08 2.48
CA VAL A 42 -15.86 -9.74 1.91
C VAL A 42 -17.17 -9.70 1.11
N GLY A 43 -17.47 -10.76 0.34
CA GLY A 43 -18.75 -10.91 -0.35
C GLY A 43 -19.96 -10.82 0.59
N GLN A 44 -19.90 -11.46 1.76
CA GLN A 44 -20.96 -11.38 2.77
C GLN A 44 -21.18 -9.94 3.26
N VAL A 45 -20.10 -9.17 3.47
CA VAL A 45 -20.20 -7.76 3.85
C VAL A 45 -20.88 -6.96 2.74
N LEU A 46 -20.46 -7.12 1.48
CA LEU A 46 -21.04 -6.40 0.36
C LEU A 46 -22.52 -6.74 0.14
N ASP A 47 -22.91 -8.00 0.34
CA ASP A 47 -24.29 -8.43 0.21
C ASP A 47 -25.17 -7.90 1.35
N ALA A 48 -24.66 -7.86 2.58
CA ALA A 48 -25.35 -7.19 3.69
C ALA A 48 -25.62 -5.70 3.38
N LEU A 49 -24.62 -4.97 2.83
CA LEU A 49 -24.81 -3.58 2.43
C LEU A 49 -25.90 -3.38 1.36
N LYS A 50 -26.01 -4.32 0.41
CA LYS A 50 -27.07 -4.31 -0.62
C LYS A 50 -28.44 -4.62 -0.02
N GLN A 51 -28.53 -5.67 0.80
CA GLN A 51 -29.79 -6.10 1.44
C GLN A 51 -30.38 -4.99 2.33
N GLU A 52 -29.52 -4.27 3.05
CA GLU A 52 -29.90 -3.12 3.89
C GLU A 52 -30.19 -1.84 3.07
N GLY A 53 -30.04 -1.87 1.75
CA GLY A 53 -30.31 -0.71 0.87
C GLY A 53 -29.36 0.47 1.09
N ILE A 54 -28.14 0.21 1.57
CA ILE A 54 -27.13 1.24 1.90
C ILE A 54 -25.88 1.19 1.01
N ALA A 55 -25.79 0.25 0.07
CA ALA A 55 -24.64 0.10 -0.83
C ALA A 55 -24.21 1.41 -1.52
N GLU A 56 -25.14 2.18 -2.09
CA GLU A 56 -24.82 3.43 -2.84
C GLU A 56 -24.35 4.59 -1.95
N ARG A 57 -24.45 4.45 -0.62
CA ARG A 57 -24.03 5.43 0.39
C ARG A 57 -22.91 4.92 1.30
N THR A 58 -22.31 3.78 0.97
CA THR A 58 -21.20 3.18 1.72
C THR A 58 -19.99 3.03 0.82
N LEU A 59 -18.90 3.74 1.13
CA LEU A 59 -17.59 3.45 0.55
C LEU A 59 -16.99 2.22 1.24
N VAL A 60 -16.63 1.21 0.44
CA VAL A 60 -15.81 0.08 0.87
C VAL A 60 -14.43 0.21 0.23
N PHE A 61 -13.38 0.16 1.03
CA PHE A 61 -12.00 0.16 0.57
C PHE A 61 -11.32 -1.12 1.07
N PHE A 62 -10.78 -1.91 0.15
CA PHE A 62 -10.05 -3.14 0.45
C PHE A 62 -8.56 -2.94 0.15
N THR A 63 -7.71 -3.30 1.11
CA THR A 63 -6.24 -3.21 1.00
C THR A 63 -5.57 -4.21 1.93
N SER A 64 -4.24 -4.34 1.83
CA SER A 64 -3.38 -5.07 2.76
C SER A 64 -2.44 -4.11 3.51
N ASP A 65 -1.85 -4.58 4.61
CA ASP A 65 -0.92 -3.82 5.46
C ASP A 65 0.52 -3.84 4.92
N ASN A 66 0.93 -4.92 4.29
CA ASN A 66 2.26 -5.10 3.67
C ASN A 66 2.23 -6.19 2.58
N GLY A 67 3.35 -6.34 1.87
CA GLY A 67 3.57 -7.42 0.91
C GLY A 67 3.57 -8.83 1.51
N PRO A 68 3.66 -9.87 0.66
CA PRO A 68 3.62 -11.28 1.05
C PRO A 68 4.84 -11.69 1.89
N TRP A 69 4.66 -12.64 2.80
CA TRP A 69 5.74 -13.17 3.63
C TRP A 69 6.50 -14.31 2.93
N LEU A 70 7.27 -13.96 1.90
CA LEU A 70 7.87 -14.91 0.94
C LEU A 70 8.73 -16.02 1.56
N VAL A 71 9.30 -15.83 2.75
CA VAL A 71 10.08 -16.89 3.44
C VAL A 71 9.23 -18.07 3.89
N MET A 72 7.89 -17.93 3.90
CA MET A 72 6.95 -19.01 4.18
C MET A 72 6.65 -19.88 2.94
N GLY A 73 7.34 -19.64 1.81
CA GLY A 73 7.15 -20.39 0.57
C GLY A 73 5.69 -20.30 0.09
N ASP A 74 5.09 -21.45 -0.23
CA ASP A 74 3.72 -21.55 -0.73
C ASP A 74 2.66 -21.03 0.27
N GLN A 75 3.03 -20.83 1.54
CA GLN A 75 2.15 -20.26 2.57
C GLN A 75 2.32 -18.74 2.74
N GLY A 76 3.21 -18.10 2.00
CA GLY A 76 3.57 -16.69 2.16
C GLY A 76 2.80 -15.72 1.27
N GLY A 77 2.10 -16.22 0.26
CA GLY A 77 1.50 -15.41 -0.81
C GLY A 77 2.48 -15.07 -1.93
N SER A 78 2.08 -14.16 -2.82
CA SER A 78 2.83 -13.80 -4.01
C SER A 78 2.87 -12.28 -4.21
N ALA A 79 4.04 -11.78 -4.64
CA ALA A 79 4.23 -10.37 -5.00
C ALA A 79 3.97 -10.14 -6.50
N GLY A 80 3.59 -11.20 -7.23
CA GLY A 80 3.45 -11.18 -8.68
C GLY A 80 4.77 -10.76 -9.35
N PRO A 81 4.77 -9.74 -10.23
CA PRO A 81 5.98 -9.30 -10.92
C PRO A 81 6.90 -8.42 -10.04
N LEU A 82 6.45 -8.04 -8.85
CA LEU A 82 7.17 -7.09 -8.00
C LEU A 82 8.34 -7.76 -7.28
N ARG A 83 9.36 -6.97 -6.95
CA ARG A 83 10.57 -7.47 -6.28
C ARG A 83 10.34 -7.59 -4.78
N GLU A 84 10.83 -8.70 -4.21
CA GLU A 84 10.82 -8.99 -2.76
C GLU A 84 9.42 -9.01 -2.13
N GLY A 85 9.35 -9.05 -0.80
CA GLY A 85 8.11 -9.14 -0.03
C GLY A 85 8.20 -8.41 1.31
N LYS A 86 7.38 -8.86 2.28
CA LYS A 86 7.25 -8.33 3.64
C LYS A 86 8.61 -7.96 4.25
N GLY A 87 8.67 -6.77 4.87
CA GLY A 87 9.85 -6.27 5.57
C GLY A 87 10.90 -5.61 4.67
N SER A 88 10.72 -5.62 3.35
CA SER A 88 11.57 -4.87 2.41
C SER A 88 10.90 -3.58 1.94
N THR A 89 11.70 -2.64 1.43
CA THR A 89 11.23 -1.39 0.81
C THR A 89 11.19 -1.45 -0.72
N TRP A 90 11.37 -2.64 -1.30
CA TRP A 90 11.07 -2.91 -2.70
C TRP A 90 9.56 -2.90 -2.94
N GLU A 91 9.13 -2.79 -4.20
CA GLU A 91 7.69 -2.68 -4.52
C GLU A 91 6.90 -3.88 -4.00
N GLY A 92 7.44 -5.09 -4.02
CA GLY A 92 6.74 -6.27 -3.51
C GLY A 92 6.55 -6.26 -2.00
N GLY A 93 7.28 -5.43 -1.25
CA GLY A 93 7.12 -5.30 0.20
C GLY A 93 6.07 -4.30 0.65
N MET A 94 5.78 -3.28 -0.16
CA MET A 94 4.93 -2.14 0.24
C MET A 94 3.85 -1.74 -0.78
N ARG A 95 3.89 -2.22 -2.02
CA ARG A 95 2.79 -2.05 -2.98
C ARG A 95 1.78 -3.18 -2.77
N VAL A 96 0.58 -2.81 -2.34
CA VAL A 96 -0.50 -3.73 -1.98
C VAL A 96 -1.69 -3.60 -2.95
N PRO A 97 -2.60 -4.59 -3.01
CA PRO A 97 -3.88 -4.42 -3.68
C PRO A 97 -4.65 -3.24 -3.08
N GLY A 98 -5.33 -2.45 -3.91
CA GLY A 98 -6.17 -1.34 -3.48
C GLY A 98 -7.44 -1.29 -4.32
N ILE A 99 -8.59 -1.59 -3.72
CA ILE A 99 -9.88 -1.65 -4.40
C ILE A 99 -10.86 -0.73 -3.67
N ALA A 100 -11.45 0.22 -4.39
CA ALA A 100 -12.51 1.08 -3.88
C ALA A 100 -13.84 0.70 -4.55
N TRP A 101 -14.89 0.57 -3.75
CA TRP A 101 -16.22 0.16 -4.19
C TRP A 101 -17.29 1.05 -3.56
N MET A 102 -18.12 1.66 -4.41
CA MET A 102 -19.30 2.44 -4.00
C MET A 102 -20.23 2.58 -5.21
N PRO A 103 -21.22 1.68 -5.38
CA PRO A 103 -22.11 1.68 -6.53
C PRO A 103 -22.81 3.03 -6.73
N GLY A 104 -23.00 3.42 -8.00
CA GLY A 104 -23.61 4.71 -8.35
C GLY A 104 -22.73 5.94 -8.12
N ARG A 105 -21.58 5.81 -7.43
CA ARG A 105 -20.66 6.91 -7.13
C ARG A 105 -19.28 6.73 -7.74
N ILE A 106 -18.70 5.55 -7.65
CA ILE A 106 -17.42 5.20 -8.28
C ILE A 106 -17.70 4.56 -9.63
N ARG A 107 -17.07 5.08 -10.70
CA ARG A 107 -17.14 4.46 -12.04
C ARG A 107 -16.21 3.25 -12.08
N PRO A 108 -16.65 2.09 -12.59
CA PRO A 108 -15.76 0.94 -12.78
C PRO A 108 -14.57 1.30 -13.67
N GLY A 109 -13.36 0.95 -13.23
CA GLY A 109 -12.15 1.26 -13.98
C GLY A 109 -10.88 0.87 -13.22
N VAL A 110 -9.74 1.19 -13.84
CA VAL A 110 -8.40 1.02 -13.26
C VAL A 110 -7.70 2.37 -13.32
N THR A 111 -7.01 2.73 -12.24
CA THR A 111 -6.18 3.93 -12.17
C THR A 111 -4.73 3.56 -11.87
N SER A 112 -3.80 4.36 -12.40
CA SER A 112 -2.36 4.29 -12.10
C SER A 112 -1.89 5.43 -11.19
N GLU A 113 -2.83 6.27 -10.71
CA GLU A 113 -2.56 7.30 -9.72
C GLU A 113 -2.02 6.66 -8.43
N PRO A 114 -0.88 7.14 -7.91
CA PRO A 114 -0.31 6.59 -6.69
C PRO A 114 -1.13 7.03 -5.47
N ALA A 115 -1.55 6.04 -4.67
CA ALA A 115 -2.24 6.23 -3.41
C ALA A 115 -1.51 5.51 -2.27
N ASN A 116 -1.75 5.95 -1.05
CA ASN A 116 -1.15 5.45 0.19
C ASN A 116 -2.27 5.01 1.15
N ALA A 117 -2.04 3.99 1.96
CA ALA A 117 -2.97 3.60 3.02
C ALA A 117 -3.27 4.76 3.99
N MET A 118 -2.31 5.67 4.22
CA MET A 118 -2.49 6.88 5.02
C MET A 118 -3.55 7.83 4.45
N ASP A 119 -3.82 7.79 3.15
CA ASP A 119 -4.86 8.61 2.52
C ASP A 119 -6.27 8.23 2.96
N LEU A 120 -6.46 6.99 3.43
CA LEU A 120 -7.76 6.53 3.91
C LEU A 120 -8.22 7.31 5.14
N PHE A 121 -7.28 7.79 5.97
CA PHE A 121 -7.60 8.68 7.10
C PHE A 121 -8.19 10.01 6.61
N THR A 122 -7.47 10.71 5.73
CA THR A 122 -7.90 12.01 5.19
C THR A 122 -9.19 11.89 4.37
N THR A 123 -9.32 10.81 3.58
CA THR A 123 -10.53 10.52 2.80
C THR A 123 -11.73 10.26 3.70
N ALA A 124 -11.56 9.49 4.79
CA ALA A 124 -12.64 9.21 5.73
C ALA A 124 -13.14 10.49 6.44
N LEU A 125 -12.23 11.37 6.85
CA LEU A 125 -12.60 12.67 7.45
C LEU A 125 -13.34 13.56 6.45
N SER A 126 -12.84 13.67 5.22
CA SER A 126 -13.49 14.42 4.14
C SER A 126 -14.92 13.92 3.90
N MET A 127 -15.11 12.60 3.78
CA MET A 127 -16.43 11.99 3.61
C MET A 127 -17.37 12.20 4.80
N ALA A 128 -16.82 12.26 6.02
CA ALA A 128 -17.60 12.51 7.23
C ALA A 128 -17.94 14.00 7.43
N GLY A 129 -17.38 14.91 6.61
CA GLY A 129 -17.46 16.36 6.84
C GLY A 129 -16.73 16.79 8.12
N ALA A 130 -15.74 16.01 8.56
CA ALA A 130 -14.93 16.29 9.74
C ALA A 130 -13.66 17.06 9.36
N PRO A 131 -13.22 18.04 10.18
CA PRO A 131 -12.00 18.78 9.90
C PRO A 131 -10.76 17.89 10.10
N LEU A 132 -9.68 18.21 9.38
CA LEU A 132 -8.37 17.66 9.70
C LEU A 132 -7.88 18.25 11.03
N PRO A 133 -7.13 17.50 11.85
CA PRO A 133 -6.57 18.04 13.08
C PRO A 133 -5.52 19.12 12.76
N GLU A 134 -5.70 20.33 13.30
CA GLU A 134 -4.85 21.49 12.98
C GLU A 134 -3.45 21.43 13.62
N SER A 135 -3.28 20.65 14.69
CA SER A 135 -2.05 20.63 15.49
C SER A 135 -1.00 19.61 15.00
N VAL A 136 -1.26 18.91 13.89
CA VAL A 136 -0.37 17.89 13.34
C VAL A 136 -0.29 18.00 11.82
N THR A 137 0.89 17.75 11.28
CA THR A 137 1.06 17.54 9.84
C THR A 137 0.50 16.17 9.47
N ILE A 138 -0.31 16.10 8.42
CA ILE A 138 -0.91 14.86 7.92
C ILE A 138 -0.28 14.51 6.57
N ASP A 139 0.25 13.29 6.45
CA ASP A 139 0.88 12.79 5.20
C ASP A 139 -0.15 12.34 4.14
N GLY A 140 -1.34 11.92 4.58
CA GLY A 140 -2.41 11.43 3.72
C GLY A 140 -3.16 12.55 3.00
N VAL A 141 -3.55 12.31 1.74
CA VAL A 141 -4.40 13.23 0.95
C VAL A 141 -5.81 12.68 0.80
N ASP A 142 -6.76 13.53 0.44
CA ASP A 142 -8.13 13.09 0.16
C ASP A 142 -8.22 12.43 -1.23
N LEU A 143 -8.66 11.17 -1.27
CA LEU A 143 -8.87 10.41 -2.50
C LEU A 143 -10.23 10.72 -3.17
N SER A 144 -11.14 11.45 -2.52
CA SER A 144 -12.48 11.72 -3.03
C SER A 144 -12.51 12.31 -4.46
N PRO A 145 -11.60 13.22 -4.88
CA PRO A 145 -11.60 13.74 -6.25
C PRO A 145 -11.25 12.65 -7.28
N LEU A 146 -10.35 11.73 -6.92
CA LEU A 146 -10.01 10.58 -7.76
C LEU A 146 -11.18 9.60 -7.83
N LEU A 147 -11.73 9.22 -6.68
CA LEU A 147 -12.76 8.19 -6.59
C LEU A 147 -14.08 8.59 -7.24
N PHE A 148 -14.53 9.83 -7.04
CA PHE A 148 -15.87 10.26 -7.44
C PHE A 148 -15.89 11.10 -8.72
N GLU A 149 -14.78 11.75 -9.06
CA GLU A 149 -14.71 12.64 -10.23
C GLU A 149 -13.72 12.14 -11.29
N GLY A 150 -12.86 11.16 -10.96
CA GLY A 150 -11.80 10.69 -11.85
C GLY A 150 -10.71 11.73 -12.08
N LYS A 151 -10.54 12.68 -11.15
CA LYS A 151 -9.51 13.71 -11.22
C LYS A 151 -8.17 13.18 -10.69
N PRO A 152 -7.03 13.61 -11.26
CA PRO A 152 -5.72 13.23 -10.75
C PRO A 152 -5.53 13.76 -9.33
N LEU A 153 -4.72 13.04 -8.55
CA LEU A 153 -4.34 13.49 -7.21
C LEU A 153 -3.20 14.53 -7.31
N PRO A 154 -3.00 15.36 -6.27
CA PRO A 154 -1.83 16.21 -6.20
C PRO A 154 -0.54 15.38 -6.32
N GLN A 155 0.38 15.82 -7.18
CA GLN A 155 1.70 15.20 -7.27
C GLN A 155 2.43 15.34 -5.94
N ARG A 156 2.99 14.23 -5.46
CA ARG A 156 3.73 14.17 -4.20
C ARG A 156 4.74 13.04 -4.19
N ALA A 157 5.67 13.13 -3.25
CA ALA A 157 6.62 12.07 -2.97
C ALA A 157 5.99 10.99 -2.08
N PHE A 158 6.50 9.76 -2.22
CA PHE A 158 6.21 8.63 -1.34
C PHE A 158 7.51 8.20 -0.68
N PHE A 159 7.51 8.06 0.63
CA PHE A 159 8.69 7.71 1.41
C PHE A 159 8.58 6.31 2.00
N TYR A 160 9.62 5.51 1.81
CA TYR A 160 9.66 4.10 2.18
C TYR A 160 10.64 3.96 3.34
N TYR A 161 10.10 3.83 4.54
CA TYR A 161 10.86 3.68 5.78
C TYR A 161 11.02 2.22 6.16
N ARG A 162 12.16 1.91 6.78
CA ARG A 162 12.38 0.66 7.53
C ARG A 162 12.98 1.03 8.88
N GLY A 163 12.21 0.80 9.95
CA GLY A 163 12.55 1.33 11.26
C GLY A 163 12.53 2.87 11.26
N ASP A 164 13.60 3.48 11.77
CA ASP A 164 13.79 4.94 11.81
C ASP A 164 14.52 5.50 10.58
N GLN A 165 14.84 4.66 9.59
CA GLN A 165 15.63 5.05 8.42
C GLN A 165 14.78 5.12 7.15
N LEU A 166 14.97 6.19 6.39
CA LEU A 166 14.44 6.31 5.03
C LEU A 166 15.33 5.50 4.08
N PHE A 167 14.73 4.53 3.38
CA PHE A 167 15.44 3.64 2.47
C PHE A 167 15.22 4.03 1.01
N ALA A 168 14.00 4.39 0.65
CA ALA A 168 13.65 4.77 -0.71
C ALA A 168 12.65 5.92 -0.74
N ALA A 169 12.61 6.62 -1.87
CA ALA A 169 11.61 7.63 -2.15
C ALA A 169 11.15 7.51 -3.61
N ARG A 170 9.86 7.75 -3.84
CA ARG A 170 9.26 7.73 -5.18
C ARG A 170 8.68 9.11 -5.51
N TRP A 171 8.95 9.57 -6.73
CA TRP A 171 8.37 10.76 -7.32
C TRP A 171 7.78 10.41 -8.68
N GLY A 172 6.45 10.47 -8.79
CA GLY A 172 5.75 10.02 -10.00
C GLY A 172 6.02 8.54 -10.31
N GLN A 173 6.59 8.26 -11.48
CA GLN A 173 6.95 6.90 -11.91
C GLN A 173 8.38 6.49 -11.54
N TRP A 174 9.13 7.35 -10.88
CA TRP A 174 10.54 7.13 -10.55
C TRP A 174 10.69 6.80 -9.07
N LYS A 175 11.46 5.77 -8.76
CA LYS A 175 11.77 5.38 -7.38
C LYS A 175 13.27 5.24 -7.20
N ALA A 176 13.80 5.98 -6.23
CA ALA A 176 15.20 5.94 -5.85
C ALA A 176 15.37 5.16 -4.54
N HIS A 177 16.33 4.23 -4.50
CA HIS A 177 16.75 3.54 -3.28
C HIS A 177 18.10 4.10 -2.81
N PHE A 178 18.09 4.79 -1.68
CA PHE A 178 19.29 5.23 -0.96
C PHE A 178 19.91 4.08 -0.17
N LYS A 179 19.06 3.15 0.27
CA LYS A 179 19.45 1.93 0.97
C LYS A 179 18.64 0.75 0.46
N THR A 180 19.26 -0.41 0.34
CA THR A 180 18.57 -1.66 0.01
C THR A 180 18.84 -2.72 1.05
N GLN A 181 17.79 -3.45 1.43
CA GLN A 181 17.89 -4.62 2.28
C GLN A 181 16.71 -5.56 2.00
N PRO A 182 16.95 -6.84 1.71
CA PRO A 182 15.90 -7.86 1.66
C PRO A 182 15.06 -7.86 2.93
N GLY A 183 13.81 -8.34 2.85
CA GLY A 183 12.95 -8.38 4.03
C GLY A 183 13.54 -9.24 5.15
N TYR A 184 14.14 -10.37 4.76
CA TYR A 184 14.71 -11.38 5.64
C TYR A 184 16.06 -11.88 5.12
N GLY A 185 16.85 -12.53 5.97
CA GLY A 185 18.11 -13.20 5.59
C GLY A 185 19.34 -12.30 5.54
N GLN A 186 19.19 -10.98 5.54
CA GLN A 186 20.31 -10.03 5.60
C GLN A 186 20.13 -9.03 6.75
N SER A 187 21.13 -8.92 7.62
CA SER A 187 21.07 -8.07 8.81
C SER A 187 21.45 -6.60 8.56
N LYS A 188 22.28 -6.33 7.55
CA LYS A 188 22.78 -4.98 7.24
C LYS A 188 22.25 -4.49 5.91
N ALA A 189 21.77 -3.24 5.89
CA ALA A 189 21.45 -2.56 4.65
C ALA A 189 22.71 -2.21 3.86
N GLU A 190 22.58 -2.22 2.53
CA GLU A 190 23.56 -1.69 1.60
C GLU A 190 23.19 -0.23 1.29
N GLU A 191 24.16 0.68 1.39
CA GLU A 191 23.98 2.10 1.08
C GLU A 191 24.43 2.41 -0.35
N HIS A 192 23.72 3.31 -1.03
CA HIS A 192 23.92 3.64 -2.44
C HIS A 192 24.17 5.14 -2.63
N GLU A 193 25.32 5.49 -3.22
CA GLU A 193 25.65 6.85 -3.65
C GLU A 193 26.35 6.83 -5.02
N PRO A 194 25.69 7.28 -6.12
CA PRO A 194 24.31 7.77 -6.16
C PRO A 194 23.28 6.66 -5.83
N PRO A 195 22.03 7.04 -5.48
CA PRO A 195 20.96 6.08 -5.20
C PRO A 195 20.64 5.27 -6.46
N LEU A 196 20.24 4.00 -6.29
CA LEU A 196 19.71 3.21 -7.40
C LEU A 196 18.39 3.84 -7.86
N LEU A 197 18.12 3.88 -9.17
CA LEU A 197 16.91 4.51 -9.71
C LEU A 197 16.18 3.58 -10.67
N PHE A 198 14.87 3.46 -10.49
CA PHE A 198 14.00 2.62 -11.32
C PHE A 198 12.80 3.41 -11.84
N HIS A 199 12.40 3.15 -13.10
CA HIS A 199 11.16 3.67 -13.67
C HIS A 199 10.05 2.61 -13.56
N LEU A 200 9.18 2.73 -12.56
CA LEU A 200 8.19 1.72 -12.18
C LEU A 200 7.11 1.46 -13.23
N GLY A 201 6.83 2.41 -14.12
CA GLY A 201 5.91 2.19 -15.24
C GLY A 201 6.49 1.33 -16.38
N ARG A 202 7.80 1.09 -16.38
CA ARG A 202 8.52 0.30 -17.41
C ARG A 202 9.16 -0.93 -16.81
N ASP A 203 9.61 -0.83 -15.56
CA ASP A 203 10.23 -1.87 -14.78
C ASP A 203 9.62 -1.89 -13.36
N PRO A 204 8.39 -2.42 -13.20
CA PRO A 204 7.78 -2.58 -11.88
C PRO A 204 8.52 -3.60 -11.00
N SER A 205 9.43 -4.38 -11.59
CA SER A 205 10.22 -5.39 -10.92
C SER A 205 11.58 -4.89 -10.41
N GLU A 206 11.89 -3.61 -10.60
CA GLU A 206 13.11 -2.95 -10.11
C GLU A 206 14.39 -3.76 -10.43
N LYS A 207 14.51 -4.20 -11.68
CA LYS A 207 15.61 -5.02 -12.22
C LYS A 207 16.71 -4.20 -12.88
N ARG A 208 16.38 -3.06 -13.48
CA ARG A 208 17.31 -2.25 -14.26
C ARG A 208 17.49 -0.89 -13.62
N ASP A 209 18.62 -0.73 -12.92
CA ASP A 209 19.06 0.59 -12.46
C ASP A 209 19.38 1.48 -13.67
N VAL A 210 18.88 2.72 -13.62
CA VAL A 210 19.06 3.74 -14.66
C VAL A 210 19.56 5.07 -14.07
N ALA A 211 20.06 5.10 -12.84
CA ALA A 211 20.50 6.31 -12.15
C ALA A 211 21.54 7.12 -12.97
N ALA A 212 22.52 6.44 -13.56
CA ALA A 212 23.57 7.10 -14.34
C ALA A 212 23.05 7.88 -15.56
N ALA A 213 21.89 7.50 -16.09
CA ALA A 213 21.27 8.15 -17.25
C ALA A 213 20.29 9.26 -16.88
N HIS A 214 19.94 9.40 -15.60
CA HIS A 214 18.88 10.30 -15.12
C HIS A 214 19.28 11.07 -13.83
N PRO A 215 20.42 11.79 -13.83
CA PRO A 215 20.86 12.57 -12.67
C PRO A 215 19.85 13.67 -12.26
N GLU A 216 19.09 14.22 -13.21
CA GLU A 216 18.04 15.20 -12.96
C GLU A 216 16.89 14.64 -12.11
N VAL A 217 16.53 13.37 -12.32
CA VAL A 217 15.49 12.70 -11.55
C VAL A 217 15.96 12.42 -10.13
N ILE A 218 17.23 12.02 -9.96
CA ILE A 218 17.85 11.87 -8.64
C ILE A 218 17.83 13.19 -7.88
N ALA A 219 18.18 14.30 -8.53
CA ALA A 219 18.16 15.63 -7.90
C ALA A 219 16.77 16.02 -7.42
N GLU A 220 15.73 15.77 -8.23
CA GLU A 220 14.33 16.01 -7.87
C GLU A 220 13.89 15.19 -6.65
N ILE A 221 14.19 13.89 -6.65
CA ILE A 221 13.85 13.01 -5.52
C ILE A 221 14.60 13.42 -4.25
N ARG A 222 15.88 13.80 -4.36
CA ARG A 222 16.67 14.32 -3.23
C ARG A 222 16.08 15.60 -2.65
N ARG A 223 15.57 16.51 -3.49
CA ARG A 223 14.88 17.72 -3.02
C ARG A 223 13.65 17.35 -2.20
N ALA A 224 12.80 16.47 -2.71
CA ALA A 224 11.59 16.03 -2.00
C ALA A 224 11.92 15.32 -0.67
N VAL A 225 12.99 14.51 -0.64
CA VAL A 225 13.47 13.87 0.60
C VAL A 225 13.97 14.90 1.61
N ALA A 226 14.73 15.90 1.17
CA ALA A 226 15.23 16.95 2.05
C ALA A 226 14.10 17.79 2.65
N GLU A 227 13.10 18.16 1.84
CA GLU A 227 11.89 18.87 2.28
C GLU A 227 11.13 18.06 3.35
N HIS A 228 10.93 16.77 3.10
CA HIS A 228 10.28 15.86 4.06
C HIS A 228 11.07 15.75 5.37
N GLN A 229 12.36 15.48 5.30
CA GLN A 229 13.20 15.33 6.49
C GLN A 229 13.30 16.61 7.32
N ALA A 230 13.26 17.79 6.69
CA ALA A 230 13.21 19.06 7.40
C ALA A 230 11.90 19.28 8.19
N GLY A 231 10.80 18.66 7.76
CA GLY A 231 9.50 18.73 8.43
C GLY A 231 9.25 17.65 9.48
N VAL A 232 10.08 16.61 9.55
CA VAL A 232 9.86 15.47 10.44
C VAL A 232 10.64 15.63 11.75
N THR A 233 9.91 15.63 12.87
CA THR A 233 10.48 15.39 14.20
C THR A 233 10.15 13.96 14.62
N PRO A 234 11.13 13.02 14.66
CA PRO A 234 10.87 11.64 15.03
C PRO A 234 10.26 11.51 16.43
N GLY A 235 9.17 10.75 16.53
CA GLY A 235 8.57 10.41 17.82
C GLY A 235 9.50 9.53 18.66
N LYS A 236 9.30 9.52 19.98
CA LYS A 236 10.04 8.62 20.87
C LYS A 236 9.77 7.16 20.47
N PRO A 237 10.80 6.34 20.20
CA PRO A 237 10.63 4.92 19.86
C PRO A 237 9.83 4.18 20.94
N GLN A 238 8.73 3.53 20.53
CA GLN A 238 7.88 2.72 21.41
C GLN A 238 8.24 1.22 21.39
N LEU A 239 8.88 0.78 20.31
CA LEU A 239 9.38 -0.58 20.16
C LEU A 239 10.83 -0.62 20.63
N LYS A 240 11.17 -1.62 21.46
CA LYS A 240 12.53 -1.87 21.95
C LYS A 240 13.33 -2.68 20.95
#